data_AF-A0A1F4UJK6-F1
#
_entry.id   AF-A0A1F4UJK6-F1
#
_cell.length_a   1.000
_cell.length_b   1.000
_cell.length_c   1.000
_cell.angle_alpha   90.00
_cell.angle_beta   90.00
_cell.angle_gamma   90.00
#
_symmetry.space_group_name_H-M   'P 1'
#
loop_
_entity.id
_entity.type
_entity.pdbx_description
1 polymer ?
#
loop_
_entity_poly.entity_id
_entity_poly.type
_entity_poly.pdbx_seq_one_letter_code
_entity_poly.pdbx_strand_id
1 'polypeptide(L)'
;MLDLIGIIYFTLSTLSLLGIFPIGVYEFLDLREGFAISDYGYLFETGIYFSISAIITGLLCGLDAITNPIYKRVKKLTYNYHALASFTLVGIGLFPLTGDIGWSSSRVFHWLFALSFLYVYPFTRILIVKHFSKRLFKKLITLYLGVNIGGLLMVPLFGIKYVAYTEYLVWLALLITITISSIFLSKKSKSL
;
A
#
# COMPACT_ATOMS: atom_id res chain seq x y z
N MET A 1 -4.17 3.99 14.85
CA MET A 1 -3.05 4.74 14.25
C MET A 1 -1.82 3.87 14.08
N LEU A 2 -1.87 2.56 14.41
CA LEU A 2 -0.73 1.66 14.19
C LEU A 2 -0.48 1.50 12.68
N ASP A 3 -1.54 1.53 11.88
CA ASP A 3 -1.49 1.56 10.41
C ASP A 3 -0.63 2.73 9.88
N LEU A 4 -0.87 3.94 10.36
CA LEU A 4 -0.13 5.13 9.95
C LEU A 4 1.35 5.03 10.34
N ILE A 5 1.63 4.57 11.57
CA ILE A 5 3.01 4.36 12.04
C ILE A 5 3.73 3.33 11.15
N GLY A 6 3.07 2.20 10.88
CA GLY A 6 3.62 1.15 10.04
C GLY A 6 3.93 1.64 8.61
N ILE A 7 3.01 2.38 7.99
CA ILE A 7 3.21 2.89 6.62
C ILE A 7 4.33 3.92 6.57
N ILE A 8 4.42 4.82 7.56
CA ILE A 8 5.53 5.79 7.65
C ILE A 8 6.85 5.05 7.84
N TYR A 9 6.92 4.11 8.78
CA TYR A 9 8.09 3.26 9.00
C TYR A 9 8.53 2.57 7.71
N PHE A 10 7.60 1.92 7.02
CA PHE A 10 7.89 1.22 5.77
C PHE A 10 8.35 2.16 4.66
N THR A 11 7.75 3.34 4.55
CA THR A 11 8.16 4.37 3.58
C THR A 11 9.59 4.83 3.87
N LEU A 12 9.93 5.11 5.14
CA LEU A 12 11.27 5.52 5.54
C LEU A 12 12.30 4.39 5.37
N SER A 13 11.96 3.17 5.75
CA SER A 13 12.80 1.99 5.54
C SER A 13 13.10 1.79 4.05
N THR A 14 12.09 1.90 3.18
CA THR A 14 12.27 1.78 1.73
C THR A 14 13.08 2.94 1.16
N LEU A 15 12.82 4.19 1.59
CA LEU A 15 13.63 5.36 1.20
C LEU A 15 15.09 5.26 1.65
N SER A 16 15.34 4.68 2.82
CA SER A 16 16.69 4.49 3.35
C SER A 16 17.49 3.49 2.52
N LEU A 17 16.82 2.44 2.02
CA LEU A 17 17.39 1.54 1.02
C LEU A 17 17.72 2.31 -0.27
N LEU A 18 16.84 3.22 -0.71
CA LEU A 18 17.03 4.04 -1.92
C LEU A 18 18.20 5.02 -1.86
N GLY A 19 18.59 5.50 -0.68
CA GLY A 19 19.77 6.38 -0.53
C GLY A 19 21.11 5.72 -0.87
N ILE A 20 21.15 4.39 -0.95
CA ILE A 20 22.32 3.59 -1.34
C ILE A 20 22.26 3.25 -2.85
N PHE A 21 21.11 3.46 -3.51
CA PHE A 21 20.88 3.09 -4.90
C PHE A 21 21.00 4.28 -5.86
N PRO A 22 21.64 4.12 -7.03
CA PRO A 22 21.61 5.13 -8.08
C PRO A 22 20.20 5.19 -8.66
N ILE A 23 19.46 6.23 -8.25
CA ILE A 23 18.28 6.85 -8.90
C ILE A 23 17.41 5.88 -9.71
N GLY A 24 16.29 5.48 -9.09
CA GLY A 24 15.06 5.19 -9.85
C GLY A 24 14.31 3.93 -9.46
N VAL A 25 13.94 3.70 -8.20
CA VAL A 25 13.18 2.49 -7.83
C VAL A 25 12.23 2.74 -6.65
N TYR A 26 11.13 3.48 -6.80
CA TYR A 26 9.91 2.91 -6.18
C TYR A 26 9.35 2.00 -7.26
N GLU A 27 9.87 0.78 -7.33
CA GLU A 27 9.34 -0.26 -8.18
C GLU A 27 8.72 -1.32 -7.26
N PHE A 28 7.69 -0.92 -6.50
CA PHE A 28 6.83 -1.88 -5.80
C PHE A 28 6.24 -2.89 -6.77
N LEU A 29 6.09 -2.46 -8.01
CA LEU A 29 5.61 -3.20 -9.16
C LEU A 29 6.41 -2.64 -10.33
N ASP A 30 7.64 -3.11 -10.62
CA ASP A 30 8.31 -2.67 -11.84
C ASP A 30 7.45 -3.08 -13.04
N LEU A 31 6.64 -2.13 -13.49
CA LEU A 31 5.69 -2.28 -14.58
C LEU A 31 6.43 -2.18 -15.93
N ARG A 32 7.74 -1.89 -15.94
CA ARG A 32 8.58 -1.79 -17.15
C ARG A 32 9.20 -3.14 -17.51
N GLU A 33 9.85 -3.81 -16.55
CA GLU A 33 10.50 -5.11 -16.79
C GLU A 33 9.77 -6.28 -16.12
N GLY A 34 8.75 -6.02 -15.29
CA GLY A 34 7.99 -7.05 -14.57
C GLY A 34 8.69 -7.57 -13.31
N PHE A 35 9.72 -6.85 -12.82
CA PHE A 35 10.39 -7.11 -11.55
C PHE A 35 9.67 -6.39 -10.39
N ALA A 36 10.06 -6.61 -9.14
CA ALA A 36 9.67 -5.73 -8.02
C ALA A 36 10.88 -5.42 -7.15
N ILE A 37 10.77 -4.46 -6.22
CA ILE A 37 11.82 -4.08 -5.27
C ILE A 37 12.48 -5.29 -4.58
N SER A 38 11.74 -6.38 -4.35
CA SER A 38 12.32 -7.62 -3.80
C SER A 38 13.40 -8.25 -4.68
N ASP A 39 13.34 -8.09 -6.01
CA ASP A 39 14.35 -8.57 -6.96
C ASP A 39 15.65 -7.75 -6.86
N TYR A 40 15.54 -6.42 -6.71
CA TYR A 40 16.69 -5.56 -6.44
C TYR A 40 17.27 -5.81 -5.04
N GLY A 41 16.43 -6.18 -4.07
CA GLY A 41 16.86 -6.62 -2.76
C GLY A 41 17.82 -7.82 -2.80
N TYR A 42 17.70 -8.71 -3.79
CA TYR A 42 18.64 -9.82 -3.97
C TYR A 42 19.96 -9.37 -4.59
N LEU A 43 19.89 -8.53 -5.63
CA LEU A 43 21.08 -7.96 -6.31
C LEU A 43 22.01 -7.19 -5.37
N PHE A 44 21.49 -6.73 -4.24
CA PHE A 44 22.20 -5.89 -3.29
C PHE A 44 22.07 -6.34 -1.83
N GLU A 45 21.70 -7.61 -1.59
CA GLU A 45 21.61 -8.25 -0.24
C GLU A 45 20.67 -7.56 0.78
N THR A 46 19.73 -6.73 0.32
CA THR A 46 18.76 -6.00 1.16
C THR A 46 17.36 -6.64 1.19
N GLY A 47 17.16 -7.77 0.48
CA GLY A 47 15.87 -8.44 0.35
C GLY A 47 15.27 -8.91 1.68
N ILE A 48 16.10 -9.32 2.64
CA ILE A 48 15.67 -9.69 4.00
C ILE A 48 15.11 -8.47 4.73
N TYR A 49 15.78 -7.31 4.62
CA TYR A 49 15.33 -6.08 5.30
C TYR A 49 14.00 -5.60 4.73
N PHE A 50 13.85 -5.56 3.41
CA PHE A 50 12.57 -5.23 2.75
C PHE A 50 11.44 -6.16 3.21
N SER A 51 11.70 -7.47 3.20
CA SER A 51 10.71 -8.49 3.56
C SER A 51 10.27 -8.36 5.02
N ILE A 52 11.22 -8.15 5.94
CA ILE A 52 10.92 -7.93 7.37
C ILE A 52 10.13 -6.64 7.56
N SER A 53 10.54 -5.53 6.93
CA SER A 53 9.81 -4.26 7.03
C SER A 53 8.38 -4.38 6.48
N ALA A 54 8.19 -5.11 5.38
CA ALA A 54 6.86 -5.38 4.81
C ALA A 54 5.99 -6.21 5.76
N ILE A 55 6.55 -7.27 6.36
CA ILE A 55 5.84 -8.11 7.35
C ILE A 55 5.44 -7.29 8.57
N ILE A 56 6.37 -6.54 9.18
CA ILE A 56 6.09 -5.72 10.36
C ILE A 56 4.98 -4.71 10.06
N THR A 57 5.07 -4.00 8.93
CA THR A 57 4.05 -3.01 8.58
C THR A 57 2.71 -3.64 8.25
N GLY A 58 2.68 -4.79 7.57
CA GLY A 58 1.45 -5.53 7.33
C GLY A 58 0.78 -6.01 8.62
N LEU A 59 1.57 -6.47 9.59
CA LEU A 59 1.06 -6.83 10.92
C LEU A 59 0.51 -5.62 11.67
N LEU A 60 1.20 -4.47 11.64
CA LEU A 60 0.72 -3.25 12.29
C LEU A 60 -0.59 -2.73 11.66
N CYS A 61 -0.71 -2.76 10.34
CA CYS A 61 -1.94 -2.38 9.63
C CYS A 61 -3.08 -3.37 9.94
N GLY A 62 -2.77 -4.67 9.92
CA GLY A 62 -3.69 -5.76 10.29
C GLY A 62 -4.22 -5.63 11.71
N LEU A 63 -3.32 -5.44 12.67
CA LEU A 63 -3.64 -5.25 14.09
C LEU A 63 -4.50 -4.02 14.30
N ASP A 64 -4.21 -2.88 13.65
CA ASP A 64 -5.07 -1.69 13.72
C ASP A 64 -6.49 -2.03 13.26
N ALA A 65 -6.61 -2.72 12.11
CA ALA A 65 -7.91 -3.05 11.52
C ALA A 65 -8.78 -3.95 12.41
N ILE A 66 -8.19 -4.88 13.17
CA ILE A 66 -8.96 -5.81 14.03
C ILE A 66 -9.18 -5.29 15.45
N THR A 67 -8.27 -4.49 15.98
CA THR A 67 -8.34 -3.98 17.36
C THR A 67 -9.14 -2.69 17.47
N ASN A 68 -9.13 -1.83 16.45
CA ASN A 68 -9.81 -0.55 16.51
C ASN A 68 -11.34 -0.72 16.41
N PRO A 69 -12.10 -0.33 17.45
CA PRO A 69 -13.55 -0.56 17.50
C PRO A 69 -14.31 0.25 16.43
N ILE A 70 -13.73 1.34 15.91
CA ILE A 70 -14.41 2.17 14.91
C ILE A 70 -14.73 1.40 13.62
N TYR A 71 -13.86 0.47 13.23
CA TYR A 71 -14.05 -0.33 12.02
C TYR A 71 -15.12 -1.40 12.18
N LYS A 72 -15.45 -1.81 13.41
CA LYS A 72 -16.51 -2.79 13.68
C LYS A 72 -17.92 -2.19 13.60
N ARG A 73 -18.03 -0.85 13.53
CA ARG A 73 -19.32 -0.14 13.43
C ARG A 73 -19.87 -0.05 12.01
N VAL A 74 -19.11 -0.48 10.99
CA VAL A 74 -19.58 -0.51 9.59
C VAL A 74 -20.19 -1.86 9.21
N LYS A 75 -20.72 -1.98 7.99
CA LYS A 75 -21.23 -3.26 7.46
C LYS A 75 -20.15 -4.35 7.53
N LYS A 76 -20.52 -5.56 7.97
CA LYS A 76 -19.64 -6.73 8.11
C LYS A 76 -18.78 -6.99 6.87
N LEU A 77 -19.37 -6.90 5.68
CA LEU A 77 -18.65 -7.09 4.42
C LEU A 77 -17.52 -6.07 4.24
N THR A 78 -17.79 -4.78 4.47
CA THR A 78 -16.79 -3.70 4.36
C THR A 78 -15.67 -3.86 5.39
N TYR A 79 -16.04 -4.23 6.62
CA TYR A 79 -15.08 -4.54 7.68
C TYR A 79 -14.16 -5.71 7.28
N ASN A 80 -14.73 -6.82 6.82
CA ASN A 80 -13.97 -8.01 6.44
C ASN A 80 -12.99 -7.73 5.29
N TYR A 81 -13.41 -7.00 4.25
CA TYR A 81 -12.51 -6.62 3.16
C TYR A 81 -11.40 -5.68 3.64
N HIS A 82 -11.70 -4.74 4.53
CA HIS A 82 -10.69 -3.86 5.09
C HIS A 82 -9.66 -4.62 5.93
N ALA A 83 -10.13 -5.52 6.80
CA ALA A 83 -9.28 -6.36 7.62
C ALA A 83 -8.43 -7.31 6.78
N LEU A 84 -8.97 -7.90 5.71
CA LEU A 84 -8.21 -8.75 4.82
C LEU A 84 -7.12 -7.94 4.07
N ALA A 85 -7.51 -6.81 3.48
CA ALA A 85 -6.60 -5.97 2.70
C ALA A 85 -5.50 -5.32 3.55
N SER A 86 -5.72 -5.10 4.85
CA SER A 86 -4.69 -4.52 5.71
C SER A 86 -3.53 -5.48 6.03
N PHE A 87 -3.73 -6.80 5.90
CA PHE A 87 -2.67 -7.80 6.07
C PHE A 87 -1.90 -8.09 4.77
N THR A 88 -2.30 -7.55 3.61
CA THR A 88 -1.70 -7.99 2.34
C THR A 88 -0.23 -7.63 2.20
N LEU A 89 0.27 -6.62 2.92
CA LEU A 89 1.71 -6.32 2.98
C LEU A 89 2.53 -7.44 3.65
N VAL A 90 1.92 -8.24 4.54
CA VAL A 90 2.56 -9.46 5.06
C VAL A 90 2.82 -10.44 3.93
N GLY A 91 1.85 -10.60 3.02
CA GLY A 91 2.00 -11.44 1.83
C GLY A 91 3.14 -10.99 0.92
N ILE A 92 3.37 -9.68 0.77
CA ILE A 92 4.51 -9.14 0.02
C ILE A 92 5.85 -9.60 0.63
N GLY A 93 5.98 -9.54 1.96
CA GLY A 93 7.21 -9.94 2.64
C GLY A 93 7.38 -11.45 2.83
N LEU A 94 6.30 -12.24 2.78
CA LEU A 94 6.36 -13.72 2.81
C LEU A 94 6.57 -14.34 1.43
N PHE A 95 6.13 -13.66 0.38
CA PHE A 95 6.38 -14.01 -1.01
C PHE A 95 7.24 -12.94 -1.65
N PRO A 96 8.49 -12.71 -1.16
CA PRO A 96 9.42 -11.90 -1.92
C PRO A 96 9.67 -12.60 -3.26
N LEU A 97 9.85 -11.84 -4.33
CA LEU A 97 10.12 -12.40 -5.66
C LEU A 97 11.44 -13.20 -5.74
N THR A 98 12.21 -13.22 -4.64
CA THR A 98 13.44 -13.99 -4.42
C THR A 98 13.25 -15.49 -4.25
N GLY A 99 12.10 -16.06 -4.67
CA GLY A 99 11.96 -17.51 -4.78
C GLY A 99 12.79 -18.01 -5.98
N ASP A 100 13.40 -19.19 -5.86
CA ASP A 100 14.14 -19.84 -6.95
C ASP A 100 13.45 -19.63 -8.31
N ILE A 101 14.27 -19.39 -9.35
CA ILE A 101 13.94 -18.99 -10.74
C ILE A 101 12.80 -19.84 -11.40
N GLY A 102 12.34 -20.92 -10.77
CA GLY A 102 11.25 -21.78 -11.22
C GLY A 102 9.82 -21.48 -10.70
N TRP A 103 9.57 -20.53 -9.79
CA TRP A 103 8.22 -20.31 -9.21
C TRP A 103 7.49 -19.09 -9.79
N SER A 104 6.95 -19.23 -10.99
CA SER A 104 6.05 -18.24 -11.63
C SER A 104 4.83 -17.86 -10.75
N SER A 105 4.40 -18.76 -9.87
CA SER A 105 3.32 -18.54 -8.91
C SER A 105 3.66 -17.51 -7.82
N SER A 106 4.91 -17.47 -7.32
CA SER A 106 5.33 -16.52 -6.28
C SER A 106 5.18 -15.07 -6.77
N ARG A 107 5.51 -14.83 -8.04
CA ARG A 107 5.37 -13.52 -8.67
C ARG A 107 3.92 -13.08 -8.78
N VAL A 108 3.03 -13.96 -9.21
CA VAL A 108 1.59 -13.64 -9.27
C VAL A 108 1.05 -13.30 -7.88
N PHE A 109 1.44 -14.04 -6.83
CA PHE A 109 1.01 -13.72 -5.46
C PHE A 109 1.57 -12.39 -4.96
N HIS A 110 2.84 -12.10 -5.20
CA HIS A 110 3.44 -10.83 -4.83
C HIS A 110 2.68 -9.65 -5.45
N TRP A 111 2.41 -9.72 -6.76
CA TRP A 111 1.64 -8.69 -7.48
C TRP A 111 0.22 -8.57 -6.95
N LEU A 112 -0.47 -9.68 -6.68
CA LEU A 112 -1.80 -9.66 -6.07
C LEU A 112 -1.79 -8.99 -4.70
N PHE A 113 -0.80 -9.28 -3.86
CA PHE A 113 -0.66 -8.67 -2.53
C PHE A 113 -0.30 -7.19 -2.60
N ALA A 114 0.60 -6.80 -3.51
CA ALA A 114 0.99 -5.42 -3.78
C ALA A 114 -0.20 -4.59 -4.29
N LEU A 115 -0.91 -5.07 -5.31
CA LEU A 115 -2.10 -4.39 -5.84
C LEU A 115 -3.21 -4.31 -4.78
N SER A 116 -3.39 -5.36 -3.98
CA SER A 116 -4.37 -5.34 -2.89
C SER A 116 -4.00 -4.31 -1.82
N PHE A 117 -2.72 -4.18 -1.47
CA PHE A 117 -2.27 -3.18 -0.50
C PHE A 117 -2.36 -1.75 -1.05
N LEU A 118 -1.93 -1.53 -2.28
CA LEU A 118 -1.87 -0.20 -2.90
C LEU A 118 -3.26 0.32 -3.29
N TYR A 119 -4.18 -0.56 -3.69
CA TYR A 119 -5.49 -0.16 -4.18
C TYR A 119 -6.64 -0.56 -3.27
N VAL A 120 -6.75 -1.85 -2.93
CA VAL A 120 -7.92 -2.36 -2.20
C VAL A 120 -7.94 -1.86 -0.75
N TYR A 121 -6.80 -1.82 -0.07
CA TYR A 121 -6.71 -1.33 1.30
C TYR A 121 -7.14 0.15 1.46
N PRO A 122 -6.60 1.14 0.70
CA PRO A 122 -7.09 2.51 0.78
C PRO A 122 -8.54 2.66 0.27
N PHE A 123 -8.96 1.88 -0.72
CA PHE A 123 -10.34 1.91 -1.19
C PHE A 123 -11.33 1.45 -0.12
N THR A 124 -11.08 0.32 0.54
CA THR A 124 -11.91 -0.17 1.66
C THR A 124 -11.94 0.84 2.82
N ARG A 125 -10.81 1.54 3.06
CA ARG A 125 -10.75 2.63 4.04
C ARG A 125 -11.64 3.81 3.67
N ILE A 126 -11.68 4.21 2.41
CA ILE A 126 -12.59 5.25 1.90
C ILE A 126 -14.06 4.82 2.08
N LEU A 127 -14.37 3.54 1.83
CA LEU A 127 -15.71 2.99 2.08
C LEU A 127 -16.11 3.03 3.57
N ILE A 128 -15.16 2.80 4.48
CA ILE A 128 -15.39 3.00 5.92
C ILE A 128 -15.70 4.47 6.21
N VAL A 129 -14.93 5.41 5.66
CA VAL A 129 -15.19 6.85 5.84
C VAL A 129 -16.58 7.26 5.34
N LYS A 130 -17.08 6.65 4.26
CA LYS A 130 -18.45 6.88 3.74
C LYS A 130 -19.53 6.68 4.81
N HIS A 131 -19.35 5.73 5.71
CA HIS A 131 -20.29 5.46 6.80
C HIS A 131 -20.40 6.65 7.76
N PHE A 132 -19.28 7.34 8.03
CA PHE A 132 -19.21 8.43 9.02
C PHE A 132 -19.33 9.83 8.43
N SER A 133 -18.92 10.05 7.17
CA SER A 133 -18.98 11.37 6.52
C SER A 133 -19.04 11.26 4.99
N LYS A 134 -20.23 11.54 4.42
CA LYS A 134 -20.42 11.63 2.96
C LYS A 134 -19.56 12.73 2.33
N ARG A 135 -19.36 13.85 3.02
CA ARG A 135 -18.55 14.99 2.53
C ARG A 135 -17.08 14.60 2.41
N LEU A 136 -16.52 13.98 3.45
CA LEU A 136 -15.12 13.54 3.42
C LEU A 136 -14.91 12.40 2.43
N PHE A 137 -15.86 11.45 2.36
CA PHE A 137 -15.86 10.40 1.36
C PHE A 137 -15.74 10.94 -0.07
N LYS A 138 -16.60 11.89 -0.46
CA LYS A 138 -16.55 12.50 -1.79
C LYS A 138 -15.18 13.12 -2.09
N LYS A 139 -14.61 13.86 -1.14
CA LYS A 139 -13.27 14.46 -1.33
C LYS A 139 -12.18 13.41 -1.48
N LEU A 140 -12.17 12.40 -0.61
CA LEU A 140 -11.15 11.36 -0.63
C LEU A 140 -11.25 10.47 -1.86
N ILE A 141 -12.45 10.06 -2.27
CA ILE A 141 -12.60 9.22 -3.46
C ILE A 141 -12.22 9.97 -4.73
N THR A 142 -12.58 11.25 -4.85
CA THR A 142 -12.15 12.07 -6.01
C THR A 142 -10.65 12.25 -6.04
N LEU A 143 -10.01 12.52 -4.90
CA LEU A 143 -8.55 12.64 -4.82
C LEU A 143 -7.87 11.31 -5.14
N TYR A 144 -8.31 10.22 -4.53
CA TYR A 144 -7.76 8.88 -4.73
C TYR A 144 -7.86 8.46 -6.21
N LEU A 145 -9.04 8.59 -6.82
CA LEU A 145 -9.22 8.26 -8.24
C LEU A 145 -8.44 9.21 -9.14
N GLY A 146 -8.46 10.52 -8.86
CA GLY A 146 -7.76 11.52 -9.66
C GLY A 146 -6.24 11.29 -9.70
N VAL A 147 -5.62 10.97 -8.56
CA VAL A 147 -4.18 10.68 -8.49
C VAL A 147 -3.84 9.37 -9.20
N ASN A 148 -4.61 8.30 -8.98
CA ASN A 148 -4.34 7.01 -9.63
C ASN A 148 -4.58 7.04 -11.15
N ILE A 149 -5.69 7.64 -11.59
CA ILE A 149 -5.99 7.80 -13.03
C ILE A 149 -4.94 8.72 -13.67
N GLY A 150 -4.60 9.83 -13.02
CA GLY A 150 -3.54 10.73 -13.49
C GLY A 150 -2.20 10.01 -13.64
N GLY A 151 -1.83 9.18 -12.66
CA GLY A 151 -0.63 8.34 -12.74
C GLY A 151 -0.68 7.34 -13.89
N LEU A 152 -1.81 6.67 -14.11
CA LEU A 152 -1.97 5.72 -15.21
C LEU A 152 -1.89 6.40 -16.59
N LEU A 153 -2.43 7.62 -16.72
CA LEU A 153 -2.36 8.42 -17.94
C LEU A 153 -0.95 8.92 -18.27
N MET A 154 -0.02 8.96 -17.31
CA MET A 154 1.38 9.32 -17.59
C MET A 154 2.04 8.36 -18.59
N VAL A 155 1.69 7.07 -18.52
CA VAL A 155 2.31 6.02 -19.35
C VAL A 155 2.00 6.20 -20.84
N PRO A 156 0.74 6.33 -21.30
CA PRO A 156 0.45 6.57 -22.71
C PRO A 156 0.85 7.98 -23.19
N LEU A 157 0.92 8.98 -22.31
CA LEU A 157 1.22 10.36 -22.70
C LEU A 157 2.72 10.66 -22.82
N PHE A 158 3.53 10.14 -21.90
CA PHE A 158 4.97 10.44 -21.82
C PHE A 158 5.87 9.24 -22.13
N GLY A 159 5.27 8.05 -22.24
CA GLY A 159 5.95 6.79 -22.55
C GLY A 159 6.34 5.97 -21.32
N ILE A 160 6.68 4.70 -21.54
CA ILE A 160 6.90 3.69 -20.49
C ILE A 160 8.07 4.03 -19.53
N LYS A 161 9.01 4.88 -19.97
CA LYS A 161 10.11 5.36 -19.12
C LYS A 161 9.66 6.17 -17.89
N TYR A 162 8.43 6.67 -17.87
CA TYR A 162 7.85 7.42 -16.76
C TYR A 162 6.95 6.59 -15.82
N VAL A 163 6.94 5.26 -15.98
CA VAL A 163 6.14 4.35 -15.15
C VAL A 163 6.43 4.46 -13.65
N ALA A 164 7.69 4.71 -13.25
CA ALA A 164 8.02 4.96 -11.83
C ALA A 164 7.24 6.13 -11.21
N TYR A 165 6.89 7.14 -12.01
CA TYR A 165 6.06 8.26 -11.51
C TYR A 165 4.63 7.80 -11.22
N THR A 166 4.11 6.81 -11.95
CA THR A 166 2.82 6.19 -11.64
C THR A 166 2.86 5.52 -10.27
N GLU A 167 3.91 4.78 -9.95
CA GLU A 167 4.07 4.13 -8.64
C GLU A 167 4.20 5.14 -7.48
N TYR A 168 4.97 6.22 -7.68
CA TYR A 168 5.04 7.32 -6.70
C TYR A 168 3.67 7.93 -6.43
N LEU A 169 2.87 8.13 -7.48
CA LEU A 169 1.52 8.69 -7.36
C LEU A 169 0.56 7.73 -6.67
N VAL A 170 0.64 6.42 -6.96
CA VAL A 170 -0.14 5.38 -6.27
C VAL A 170 0.21 5.35 -4.78
N TRP A 171 1.50 5.37 -4.44
CA TRP A 171 1.98 5.44 -3.05
C TRP A 171 1.51 6.72 -2.35
N LEU A 172 1.58 7.85 -3.04
CA LEU A 172 1.08 9.12 -2.52
C LEU A 172 -0.43 9.08 -2.27
N ALA A 173 -1.21 8.46 -3.16
CA ALA A 173 -2.65 8.28 -3.00
C ALA A 173 -2.97 7.42 -1.77
N LEU A 174 -2.22 6.33 -1.55
CA LEU A 174 -2.28 5.51 -0.33
C LEU A 174 -2.00 6.37 0.91
N LEU A 175 -0.84 7.04 0.96
CA LEU A 175 -0.40 7.84 2.12
C LEU A 175 -1.41 8.91 2.50
N ILE A 176 -1.90 9.69 1.53
CA ILE A 176 -2.89 10.74 1.80
C ILE A 176 -4.20 10.14 2.31
N THR A 177 -4.66 9.06 1.68
CA THR A 177 -5.91 8.40 2.05
C THR A 177 -5.85 7.86 3.48
N ILE A 178 -4.79 7.13 3.82
CA ILE A 178 -4.63 6.57 5.17
C ILE A 178 -4.44 7.69 6.19
N THR A 179 -3.59 8.68 5.93
CA THR A 179 -3.34 9.78 6.88
C THR A 179 -4.61 10.55 7.21
N ILE A 180 -5.33 11.04 6.19
CA ILE A 180 -6.55 11.84 6.41
C ILE A 180 -7.64 10.99 7.07
N SER A 181 -7.83 9.74 6.62
CA SER A 181 -8.86 8.86 7.19
C SER A 181 -8.54 8.46 8.63
N SER A 182 -7.28 8.15 8.96
CA SER A 182 -6.85 7.78 10.32
C SER A 182 -7.05 8.94 11.31
N ILE A 183 -6.69 10.16 10.92
CA ILE A 183 -6.92 11.36 11.76
C ILE A 183 -8.42 11.55 12.00
N PHE A 184 -9.24 11.45 10.95
CA PHE A 184 -10.68 11.63 11.06
C PHE A 184 -11.34 10.54 11.92
N LEU A 185 -11.02 9.27 11.68
CA LEU A 185 -11.61 8.13 12.39
C LEU A 185 -11.14 8.07 13.86
N SER A 186 -9.91 8.47 14.15
CA SER A 186 -9.41 8.61 15.53
C SER A 186 -10.22 9.65 16.30
N LYS A 187 -10.48 10.83 15.71
CA LYS A 187 -11.35 11.85 16.32
C LYS A 187 -12.76 11.33 16.55
N LYS A 188 -13.33 10.60 15.58
CA LYS A 188 -14.66 10.01 15.71
C LYS A 188 -14.72 8.94 16.78
N SER A 189 -13.71 8.09 16.91
CA SER A 189 -13.66 7.06 17.96
C SER A 189 -13.62 7.63 19.37
N LYS A 190 -13.09 8.84 19.57
CA LYS A 190 -13.06 9.51 20.89
C LYS A 190 -14.39 10.20 21.26
N SER A 191 -15.21 10.53 20.26
CA SER A 191 -16.50 11.21 20.46
C SER A 191 -17.69 10.26 20.66
N LEU A 192 -17.43 8.95 20.71
CA LEU A 192 -18.37 7.85 20.51
C LEU A 192 -18.16 6.74 21.54
#